data_AF-A0A0C2BKY2-F1
#
_entry.id   AF-A0A0C2BKY2-F1
#
_cell.length_a   1.000
_cell.length_b   1.000
_cell.length_c   1.000
_cell.angle_alpha   90.00
_cell.angle_beta   90.00
_cell.angle_gamma   90.00
#
_symmetry.space_group_name_H-M   'P 1'
#
loop_
_entity.id
_entity.type
_entity.pdbx_description
1 polymer ?
#
loop_
_entity_poly.entity_id
_entity_poly.type
_entity_poly.pdbx_seq_one_letter_code
_entity_poly.pdbx_strand_id
1 'polypeptide(L)'
;MAADQLQDENLGRRIDVAGLDRYETFLVCMSYMVHPNDAEKRERLKAWLEARIAEKKGSLHQLSPKTISLLIEAGREGVGDDLTDAAQGGGTAGQVLIAVLALQESGVEDAGLDKAFHVISEIHRGGTDYRGTPLRLGRDTIKNNWKKYGAVAHLWAAYVSLLGQAKENGTFSDFAEWINGHKLAAVARAIQEMAAQRVLPRNTRPLLRSDTLLIEGVDAAVWRAPELQEHIHRALSSFTSRYR
;
A
#
# COMPACT_ATOMS: atom_id res chain seq x y z
N MET A 1 -24.35 -26.79 0.47
CA MET A 1 -22.98 -27.32 0.49
C MET A 1 -21.97 -26.42 -0.26
N ALA A 2 -22.22 -25.12 -0.42
CA ALA A 2 -21.30 -24.18 -1.10
C ALA A 2 -20.63 -23.17 -0.16
N ALA A 3 -20.95 -23.21 1.14
CA ALA A 3 -20.42 -22.27 2.13
C ALA A 3 -19.05 -22.70 2.70
N ASP A 4 -18.78 -24.01 2.77
CA ASP A 4 -17.53 -24.54 3.35
C ASP A 4 -16.32 -24.47 2.40
N GLN A 5 -16.55 -24.37 1.08
CA GLN A 5 -15.45 -24.20 0.11
C GLN A 5 -14.94 -22.76 0.00
N LEU A 6 -15.68 -21.76 0.49
CA LEU A 6 -15.28 -20.35 0.50
C LEU A 6 -14.40 -19.96 1.70
N GLN A 7 -14.29 -20.84 2.71
CA GLN A 7 -13.48 -20.56 3.91
C GLN A 7 -12.00 -20.95 3.73
N ASP A 8 -11.68 -21.96 2.92
CA ASP A 8 -10.29 -22.41 2.73
C ASP A 8 -9.46 -21.54 1.77
N GLU A 9 -10.07 -20.92 0.74
CA GLU A 9 -9.35 -20.02 -0.18
C GLU A 9 -8.97 -18.67 0.47
N ASN A 10 -9.51 -18.34 1.64
CA ASN A 10 -9.31 -17.05 2.32
C ASN A 10 -8.22 -17.06 3.40
N LEU A 11 -7.67 -18.23 3.78
CA LEU A 11 -6.61 -18.32 4.79
C LEU A 11 -5.30 -17.64 4.36
N GLY A 12 -5.03 -17.55 3.06
CA GLY A 12 -3.85 -16.88 2.50
C GLY A 12 -3.92 -15.36 2.40
N ARG A 13 -5.03 -14.73 2.82
CA ARG A 13 -5.28 -13.28 2.69
C ARG A 13 -5.49 -12.57 4.02
N ARG A 14 -4.95 -13.13 5.11
CA ARG A 14 -4.96 -12.48 6.42
C ARG A 14 -3.54 -12.38 6.95
N ILE A 15 -3.25 -11.26 7.59
CA ILE A 15 -2.04 -11.10 8.41
C ILE A 15 -2.48 -10.81 9.85
N ASP A 16 -2.06 -11.66 10.77
CA ASP A 16 -2.16 -11.40 12.20
C ASP A 16 -0.79 -10.90 12.67
N VAL A 17 -0.77 -9.67 13.20
CA VAL A 17 0.47 -9.04 13.69
C VAL A 17 0.55 -9.06 15.22
N ALA A 18 -0.36 -9.75 15.90
CA ALA A 18 -0.32 -9.91 17.35
C ALA A 18 0.98 -10.59 17.79
N GLY A 19 1.68 -9.98 18.75
CA GLY A 19 2.92 -10.52 19.31
C GLY A 19 4.17 -10.39 18.43
N LEU A 20 4.03 -9.91 17.18
CA LEU A 20 5.17 -9.55 16.35
C LEU A 20 5.81 -8.26 16.83
N ASP A 21 7.13 -8.15 16.73
CA ASP A 21 7.81 -6.88 16.97
C ASP A 21 7.62 -5.88 15.80
N ARG A 22 8.12 -4.66 15.96
CA ARG A 22 7.97 -3.60 14.93
C ARG A 22 8.65 -3.96 13.60
N TYR A 23 9.72 -4.75 13.62
CA TYR A 23 10.47 -5.15 12.44
C TYR A 23 9.80 -6.35 11.78
N GLU A 24 9.40 -7.36 12.53
CA GLU A 24 8.65 -8.52 12.04
C GLU A 24 7.34 -8.08 11.38
N THR A 25 6.62 -7.15 12.01
CA THR A 25 5.42 -6.55 11.43
C THR A 25 5.73 -5.85 10.10
N PHE A 26 6.82 -5.07 10.05
CA PHE A 26 7.25 -4.41 8.82
C PHE A 26 7.58 -5.41 7.72
N LEU A 27 8.33 -6.46 8.03
CA LEU A 27 8.70 -7.53 7.10
C LEU A 27 7.45 -8.20 6.49
N VAL A 28 6.49 -8.56 7.33
CA VAL A 28 5.23 -9.18 6.90
C VAL A 28 4.45 -8.22 6.00
N CYS A 29 4.16 -7.01 6.47
CA CYS A 29 3.40 -6.01 5.69
C CYS A 29 4.07 -5.72 4.33
N MET A 30 5.37 -5.44 4.31
CA MET A 30 6.09 -5.13 3.07
C MET A 30 6.09 -6.31 2.10
N SER A 31 6.26 -7.54 2.58
CA SER A 31 6.23 -8.71 1.71
C SER A 31 4.88 -8.84 0.98
N TYR A 32 3.77 -8.68 1.70
CA TYR A 32 2.43 -8.71 1.11
C TYR A 32 2.14 -7.52 0.19
N MET A 33 2.67 -6.34 0.51
CA MET A 33 2.53 -5.15 -0.33
C MET A 33 3.14 -5.35 -1.72
N VAL A 34 4.32 -5.99 -1.79
CA VAL A 34 5.05 -6.23 -3.04
C VAL A 34 4.51 -7.46 -3.77
N HIS A 35 4.26 -8.55 -3.04
CA HIS A 35 3.85 -9.84 -3.60
C HIS A 35 2.52 -10.31 -2.99
N PRO A 36 1.39 -9.63 -3.28
CA PRO A 36 0.10 -9.93 -2.66
C PRO A 36 -0.40 -11.35 -2.96
N ASN A 37 -0.02 -11.92 -4.11
CA ASN A 37 -0.53 -13.19 -4.61
C ASN A 37 0.54 -14.29 -4.73
N ASP A 38 1.79 -14.05 -4.31
CA ASP A 38 2.91 -14.97 -4.53
C ASP A 38 3.65 -15.24 -3.22
N ALA A 39 3.35 -16.39 -2.59
CA ALA A 39 3.89 -16.74 -1.28
C ALA A 39 5.40 -17.01 -1.29
N GLU A 40 5.91 -17.57 -2.37
CA GLU A 40 7.33 -17.90 -2.52
C GLU A 40 8.15 -16.62 -2.65
N LYS A 41 7.70 -15.68 -3.49
CA LYS A 41 8.31 -14.35 -3.58
C LYS A 41 8.21 -13.56 -2.27
N ARG A 42 7.12 -13.72 -1.51
CA ARG A 42 7.01 -13.11 -0.16
C ARG A 42 8.09 -13.61 0.78
N GLU A 43 8.31 -14.92 0.87
CA GLU A 43 9.34 -15.49 1.76
C GLU A 43 10.75 -15.06 1.35
N ARG A 44 11.04 -15.01 0.04
CA ARG A 44 12.31 -14.50 -0.48
C ARG A 44 12.54 -13.03 -0.16
N LEU A 45 11.53 -12.19 -0.39
CA LEU A 45 11.59 -10.77 -0.03
C LEU A 45 11.74 -10.56 1.47
N LYS A 46 11.02 -11.35 2.28
CA LYS A 46 11.13 -11.33 3.74
C LYS A 46 12.57 -11.64 4.18
N ALA A 47 13.19 -12.68 3.62
CA ALA A 47 14.58 -13.03 3.90
C ALA A 47 15.55 -11.92 3.48
N TRP A 48 15.34 -11.32 2.31
CA TRP A 48 16.13 -10.18 1.84
C TRP A 48 16.04 -8.99 2.79
N LEU A 49 14.83 -8.60 3.21
CA LEU A 49 14.61 -7.52 4.15
C LEU A 49 15.18 -7.82 5.55
N GLU A 50 15.05 -9.07 6.02
CA GLU A 50 15.63 -9.53 7.30
C GLU A 50 17.16 -9.35 7.29
N ALA A 51 17.83 -9.73 6.20
CA ALA A 51 19.26 -9.52 6.05
C ALA A 51 19.66 -8.04 6.06
N ARG A 52 18.87 -7.17 5.42
CA ARG A 52 19.14 -5.72 5.43
C ARG A 52 18.98 -5.12 6.83
N ILE A 53 18.00 -5.57 7.60
CA ILE A 53 17.83 -5.17 8.99
C ILE A 53 18.99 -5.69 9.85
N ALA A 54 19.38 -6.95 9.67
CA ALA A 54 20.49 -7.56 10.40
C ALA A 54 21.84 -6.90 10.08
N GLU A 55 22.09 -6.54 8.82
CA GLU A 55 23.26 -5.76 8.40
C GLU A 55 23.34 -4.43 9.15
N LYS A 56 22.24 -3.68 9.19
CA LYS A 56 22.15 -2.40 9.90
C LYS A 56 22.35 -2.54 11.41
N LYS A 57 21.93 -3.67 12.00
CA LYS A 57 22.13 -3.98 13.42
C LYS A 57 23.49 -4.61 13.74
N GLY A 58 24.33 -4.90 12.74
CA GLY A 58 25.59 -5.63 12.92
C GLY A 58 25.40 -7.11 13.30
N SER A 59 24.23 -7.69 13.03
CA SER A 59 23.80 -9.02 13.47
C SER A 59 23.67 -10.04 12.34
N LEU A 60 24.34 -9.85 11.18
CA LEU A 60 24.29 -10.78 10.05
C LEU A 60 24.68 -12.23 10.41
N HIS A 61 25.56 -12.39 11.38
CA HIS A 61 25.99 -13.70 11.89
C HIS A 61 24.88 -14.48 12.62
N GLN A 62 23.75 -13.83 12.93
CA GLN A 62 22.60 -14.41 13.63
C GLN A 62 21.49 -14.87 12.68
N LEU A 63 21.68 -14.71 11.36
CA LEU A 63 20.68 -15.13 10.38
C LEU A 63 20.49 -16.66 10.41
N SER A 64 19.24 -17.09 10.35
CA SER A 64 18.92 -18.52 10.34
C SER A 64 19.42 -19.20 9.05
N PRO A 65 19.75 -20.51 9.08
CA PRO A 65 20.07 -21.25 7.86
C PRO A 65 18.98 -21.18 6.79
N LYS A 66 17.69 -21.15 7.21
CA LYS A 66 16.55 -20.96 6.30
C LYS A 66 16.64 -19.60 5.59
N THR A 67 16.87 -18.53 6.34
CA THR A 67 17.01 -17.16 5.79
C THR A 67 18.18 -17.10 4.81
N ILE A 68 19.32 -17.72 5.13
CA ILE A 68 20.49 -17.76 4.24
C ILE A 68 20.16 -18.49 2.92
N SER A 69 19.46 -19.63 2.97
CA SER A 69 19.04 -20.35 1.76
C SER A 69 18.15 -19.48 0.87
N LEU A 70 17.14 -18.83 1.46
CA LEU A 70 16.22 -17.95 0.74
C LEU A 70 16.92 -16.71 0.16
N LEU A 71 17.96 -16.19 0.83
CA LEU A 71 18.77 -15.08 0.32
C LEU A 71 19.56 -15.45 -0.94
N ILE A 72 20.11 -16.66 -0.98
CA ILE A 72 20.83 -17.15 -2.16
C ILE A 72 19.88 -17.23 -3.36
N GLU A 73 18.66 -17.68 -3.15
CA GLU A 73 17.61 -17.70 -4.17
C GLU A 73 17.19 -16.27 -4.57
N ALA A 74 16.93 -15.39 -3.59
CA ALA A 74 16.52 -14.01 -3.82
C ALA A 74 17.56 -13.21 -4.63
N GLY A 75 18.85 -13.45 -4.36
CA GLY A 75 19.95 -12.81 -5.10
C GLY A 75 20.03 -13.24 -6.57
N ARG A 76 19.56 -14.44 -6.92
CA ARG A 76 19.50 -14.91 -8.32
C ARG A 76 18.34 -14.31 -9.09
N GLU A 77 17.26 -13.94 -8.40
CA GLU A 77 16.02 -13.46 -9.01
C GLU A 77 15.87 -11.94 -9.01
N GLY A 78 16.74 -11.19 -8.32
CA GLY A 78 16.69 -9.73 -8.32
C GLY A 78 15.57 -9.15 -7.45
N VAL A 79 15.25 -9.79 -6.31
CA VAL A 79 14.12 -9.42 -5.42
C VAL A 79 14.17 -7.96 -4.90
N GLY A 80 15.34 -7.30 -4.91
CA GLY A 80 15.46 -5.87 -4.61
C GLY A 80 14.80 -4.95 -5.65
N ASP A 81 14.74 -5.38 -6.91
CA ASP A 81 14.12 -4.61 -8.00
C ASP A 81 12.58 -4.67 -7.91
N ASP A 82 12.04 -5.80 -7.45
CA ASP A 82 10.60 -5.98 -7.21
C ASP A 82 10.02 -4.92 -6.26
N LEU A 83 10.80 -4.50 -5.25
CA LEU A 83 10.41 -3.43 -4.32
C LEU A 83 10.24 -2.08 -5.04
N THR A 84 11.16 -1.74 -5.94
CA THR A 84 11.14 -0.46 -6.66
C THR A 84 9.94 -0.43 -7.62
N ASP A 85 9.71 -1.52 -8.35
CA ASP A 85 8.58 -1.66 -9.25
C ASP A 85 7.23 -1.64 -8.51
N ALA A 86 7.17 -2.31 -7.36
CA ALA A 86 5.99 -2.30 -6.51
C ALA A 86 5.76 -0.95 -5.84
N ALA A 87 6.80 -0.21 -5.47
CA ALA A 87 6.66 1.11 -4.85
C ALA A 87 5.90 2.09 -5.75
N GLN A 88 6.18 2.10 -7.06
CA GLN A 88 5.49 2.96 -8.01
C GLN A 88 4.05 2.48 -8.24
N GLY A 89 3.86 1.20 -8.59
CA GLY A 89 2.54 0.66 -8.92
C GLY A 89 1.61 0.55 -7.72
N GLY A 90 2.11 0.04 -6.61
CA GLY A 90 1.40 -0.08 -5.34
C GLY A 90 1.09 1.28 -4.74
N GLY A 91 2.06 2.20 -4.72
CA GLY A 91 1.84 3.58 -4.27
C GLY A 91 0.71 4.27 -5.05
N THR A 92 0.64 4.06 -6.37
CA THR A 92 -0.47 4.55 -7.20
C THR A 92 -1.81 3.96 -6.76
N ALA A 93 -1.89 2.66 -6.48
CA ALA A 93 -3.12 2.03 -6.00
C ALA A 93 -3.54 2.55 -4.62
N GLY A 94 -2.58 2.79 -3.72
CA GLY A 94 -2.82 3.44 -2.43
C GLY A 94 -3.39 4.86 -2.59
N GLN A 95 -2.82 5.66 -3.47
CA GLN A 95 -3.33 7.00 -3.79
C GLN A 95 -4.74 6.99 -4.38
N VAL A 96 -5.06 6.00 -5.23
CA VAL A 96 -6.43 5.82 -5.74
C VAL A 96 -7.41 5.57 -4.59
N LEU A 97 -7.08 4.67 -3.65
CA LEU A 97 -7.94 4.40 -2.50
C LEU A 97 -8.17 5.67 -1.66
N ILE A 98 -7.09 6.41 -1.36
CA ILE A 98 -7.18 7.70 -0.65
C ILE A 98 -8.10 8.68 -1.40
N ALA A 99 -7.94 8.79 -2.73
CA ALA A 99 -8.74 9.70 -3.54
C ALA A 99 -10.23 9.32 -3.54
N VAL A 100 -10.58 8.03 -3.66
CA VAL A 100 -11.98 7.59 -3.58
C VAL A 100 -12.57 7.93 -2.21
N LEU A 101 -11.87 7.58 -1.12
CA LEU A 101 -12.33 7.84 0.23
C LEU A 101 -12.58 9.33 0.46
N ALA A 102 -11.65 10.18 0.03
CA ALA A 102 -11.78 11.62 0.22
C ALA A 102 -12.87 12.26 -0.67
N LEU A 103 -13.05 11.79 -1.91
CA LEU A 103 -14.17 12.20 -2.76
C LEU A 103 -15.53 11.88 -2.09
N GLN A 104 -15.63 10.71 -1.48
CA GLN A 104 -16.86 10.28 -0.78
C GLN A 104 -17.10 11.06 0.52
N GLU A 105 -16.06 11.35 1.29
CA GLU A 105 -16.16 12.22 2.47
C GLU A 105 -16.56 13.65 2.12
N SER A 106 -16.12 14.14 0.96
CA SER A 106 -16.44 15.48 0.46
C SER A 106 -17.83 15.58 -0.18
N GLY A 107 -18.61 14.50 -0.19
CA GLY A 107 -19.95 14.48 -0.79
C GLY A 107 -19.97 14.68 -2.31
N VAL A 108 -18.87 14.34 -3.01
CA VAL A 108 -18.83 14.47 -4.47
C VAL A 108 -19.77 13.44 -5.09
N GLU A 109 -20.67 13.91 -5.96
CA GLU A 109 -21.57 13.04 -6.72
C GLU A 109 -20.76 11.98 -7.50
N ASP A 110 -21.24 10.74 -7.57
CA ASP A 110 -20.58 9.66 -8.33
C ASP A 110 -19.07 9.49 -7.98
N ALA A 111 -18.74 9.63 -6.70
CA ALA A 111 -17.40 9.39 -6.14
C ALA A 111 -16.98 7.90 -6.21
N GLY A 112 -16.60 7.47 -7.41
CA GLY A 112 -16.13 6.11 -7.71
C GLY A 112 -14.70 6.08 -8.26
N LEU A 113 -14.24 4.85 -8.57
CA LEU A 113 -12.88 4.59 -9.06
C LEU A 113 -12.52 5.38 -10.33
N ASP A 114 -13.46 5.56 -11.26
CA ASP A 114 -13.16 6.30 -12.50
C ASP A 114 -12.77 7.76 -12.26
N LYS A 115 -13.40 8.42 -11.28
CA LYS A 115 -13.04 9.79 -10.87
C LYS A 115 -11.72 9.81 -10.14
N ALA A 116 -11.49 8.85 -9.23
CA ALA A 116 -10.19 8.72 -8.57
C ALA A 116 -9.04 8.49 -9.56
N PHE A 117 -9.22 7.61 -10.56
CA PHE A 117 -8.23 7.39 -11.62
C PHE A 117 -7.94 8.66 -12.41
N HIS A 118 -8.95 9.48 -12.69
CA HIS A 118 -8.76 10.76 -13.35
C HIS A 118 -7.96 11.74 -12.46
N VAL A 119 -8.37 11.90 -11.20
CA VAL A 119 -7.68 12.79 -10.24
C VAL A 119 -6.21 12.40 -10.09
N ILE A 120 -5.90 11.12 -9.90
CA ILE A 120 -4.53 10.63 -9.78
C ILE A 120 -3.74 10.85 -11.08
N SER A 121 -4.36 10.68 -12.26
CA SER A 121 -3.71 10.96 -13.54
C SER A 121 -3.34 12.43 -13.69
N GLU A 122 -4.21 13.35 -13.26
CA GLU A 122 -3.95 14.79 -13.32
C GLU A 122 -2.86 15.22 -12.33
N ILE A 123 -2.83 14.66 -11.11
CA ILE A 123 -1.76 14.90 -10.13
C ILE A 123 -0.40 14.53 -10.71
N HIS A 124 -0.31 13.36 -11.33
CA HIS A 124 0.92 12.87 -11.94
C HIS A 124 1.31 13.70 -13.16
N ARG A 125 0.34 14.11 -14.00
CA ARG A 125 0.58 15.00 -15.14
C ARG A 125 1.16 16.36 -14.72
N GLY A 126 0.79 16.87 -13.55
CA GLY A 126 1.33 18.11 -12.97
C GLY A 126 2.61 17.93 -12.15
N GLY A 127 3.06 16.70 -11.89
CA GLY A 127 4.22 16.39 -11.06
C GLY A 127 5.50 16.12 -11.85
N THR A 128 6.64 16.32 -11.19
CA THR A 128 7.97 15.94 -11.70
C THR A 128 8.67 15.02 -10.70
N ASP A 129 9.50 14.10 -11.18
CA ASP A 129 10.39 13.33 -10.31
C ASP A 129 11.50 14.23 -9.71
N TYR A 130 12.35 13.65 -8.86
CA TYR A 130 13.48 14.35 -8.24
C TYR A 130 14.54 14.85 -9.24
N ARG A 131 14.46 14.42 -10.51
CA ARG A 131 15.32 14.85 -11.62
C ARG A 131 14.62 15.88 -12.52
N GLY A 132 13.40 16.32 -12.18
CA GLY A 132 12.62 17.26 -12.98
C GLY A 132 11.86 16.64 -14.16
N THR A 133 11.82 15.30 -14.27
CA THR A 133 11.12 14.60 -15.35
C THR A 133 9.62 14.55 -15.08
N PRO A 134 8.74 14.93 -16.03
CA PRO A 134 7.30 14.82 -15.85
C PRO A 134 6.84 13.40 -15.55
N LEU A 135 6.08 13.23 -14.47
CA LEU A 135 5.51 11.94 -14.06
C LEU A 135 4.24 11.65 -14.89
N ARG A 136 4.32 11.49 -16.21
CA ARG A 136 3.11 11.26 -17.03
C ARG A 136 2.57 9.83 -16.87
N LEU A 137 1.66 9.62 -15.91
CA LEU A 137 0.91 8.36 -15.78
C LEU A 137 -0.45 8.44 -16.46
N GLY A 138 -0.63 7.61 -17.49
CA GLY A 138 -1.92 7.44 -18.16
C GLY A 138 -2.93 6.70 -17.28
N ARG A 139 -4.22 6.95 -17.52
CA ARG A 139 -5.33 6.31 -16.79
C ARG A 139 -5.30 4.78 -16.89
N ASP A 140 -4.89 4.22 -18.01
CA ASP A 140 -4.80 2.77 -18.19
C ASP A 140 -3.70 2.14 -17.33
N THR A 141 -2.56 2.82 -17.18
CA THR A 141 -1.51 2.41 -16.25
C THR A 141 -2.02 2.41 -14.81
N ILE A 142 -2.76 3.45 -14.41
CA ILE A 142 -3.35 3.56 -13.06
C ILE A 142 -4.37 2.43 -12.84
N LYS A 143 -5.23 2.14 -13.83
CA LYS A 143 -6.19 1.02 -13.78
C LYS A 143 -5.47 -0.33 -13.64
N ASN A 144 -4.39 -0.55 -14.37
CA ASN A 144 -3.59 -1.77 -14.29
C ASN A 144 -2.94 -1.92 -12.91
N ASN A 145 -2.41 -0.84 -12.35
CA ASN A 145 -1.88 -0.81 -10.99
C ASN A 145 -2.95 -1.12 -9.94
N TRP A 146 -4.14 -0.53 -10.06
CA TRP A 146 -5.29 -0.85 -9.19
C TRP A 146 -5.70 -2.32 -9.31
N LYS A 147 -5.72 -2.89 -10.52
CA LYS A 147 -6.01 -4.31 -10.73
C LYS A 147 -5.01 -5.20 -10.00
N LYS A 148 -3.71 -4.89 -10.12
CA LYS A 148 -2.60 -5.65 -9.53
C LYS A 148 -2.53 -5.53 -8.00
N TYR A 149 -2.64 -4.33 -7.46
CA TYR A 149 -2.37 -4.04 -6.04
C TYR A 149 -3.62 -3.67 -5.22
N GLY A 150 -4.82 -3.65 -5.82
CA GLY A 150 -6.06 -3.27 -5.13
C GLY A 150 -6.37 -4.10 -3.89
N ALA A 151 -5.94 -5.37 -3.86
CA ALA A 151 -6.07 -6.26 -2.70
C ALA A 151 -5.30 -5.74 -1.47
N VAL A 152 -4.19 -5.01 -1.69
CA VAL A 152 -3.30 -4.48 -0.64
C VAL A 152 -3.22 -2.94 -0.68
N ALA A 153 -4.19 -2.28 -1.32
CA ALA A 153 -4.17 -0.83 -1.50
C ALA A 153 -4.24 -0.05 -0.18
N HIS A 154 -4.84 -0.62 0.87
CA HIS A 154 -4.90 -0.01 2.22
C HIS A 154 -3.51 0.05 2.87
N LEU A 155 -2.67 -0.98 2.70
CA LEU A 155 -1.26 -0.96 3.13
C LEU A 155 -0.45 0.09 2.36
N TRP A 156 -0.62 0.16 1.04
CA TRP A 156 0.02 1.19 0.22
C TRP A 156 -0.46 2.61 0.54
N ALA A 157 -1.75 2.79 0.86
CA ALA A 157 -2.31 4.06 1.28
C ALA A 157 -1.74 4.51 2.63
N ALA A 158 -1.62 3.59 3.59
CA ALA A 158 -0.96 3.84 4.87
C ALA A 158 0.50 4.23 4.67
N TYR A 159 1.22 3.47 3.85
CA TYR A 159 2.61 3.73 3.48
C TYR A 159 2.81 5.13 2.88
N VAL A 160 2.00 5.51 1.89
CA VAL A 160 2.06 6.85 1.27
C VAL A 160 1.72 7.95 2.27
N SER A 161 0.71 7.74 3.13
CA SER A 161 0.33 8.70 4.17
C SER A 161 1.45 8.93 5.18
N LEU A 162 2.09 7.85 5.63
CA LEU A 162 3.22 7.91 6.55
C LEU A 162 4.45 8.54 5.90
N LEU A 163 4.74 8.22 4.63
CA LEU A 163 5.78 8.89 3.86
C LEU A 163 5.55 10.39 3.71
N GLY A 164 4.30 10.82 3.50
CA GLY A 164 3.94 12.23 3.46
C GLY A 164 4.30 12.96 4.75
N GLN A 165 4.04 12.33 5.91
CA GLN A 165 4.44 12.85 7.23
C GLN A 165 5.98 12.81 7.42
N ALA A 166 6.65 11.80 6.84
CA ALA A 166 8.10 11.63 6.94
C ALA A 166 8.87 12.62 6.07
N LYS A 167 8.35 12.98 4.89
CA LYS A 167 9.00 13.85 3.90
C LYS A 167 9.12 15.31 4.36
N GLU A 168 8.47 15.69 5.45
CA GLU A 168 8.85 16.91 6.18
C GLU A 168 10.27 16.78 6.81
N ASN A 169 10.88 15.58 6.87
CA ASN A 169 12.14 15.30 7.57
C ASN A 169 13.10 14.19 7.02
N GLY A 170 12.96 13.59 5.81
CA GLY A 170 13.96 12.57 5.37
C GLY A 170 13.81 11.85 4.00
N THR A 171 14.82 11.04 3.63
CA THR A 171 14.96 10.29 2.35
C THR A 171 14.49 8.82 2.42
N PHE A 172 14.36 8.12 1.28
CA PHE A 172 13.95 6.71 1.21
C PHE A 172 14.97 5.73 1.82
N SER A 173 16.26 6.09 1.94
CA SER A 173 17.25 5.25 2.62
C SER A 173 17.11 5.27 4.15
N ASP A 174 16.46 6.30 4.70
CA ASP A 174 16.18 6.45 6.15
C ASP A 174 14.92 5.67 6.57
N PHE A 175 14.29 5.00 5.60
CA PHE A 175 12.91 4.53 5.67
C PHE A 175 12.70 3.27 6.52
N ALA A 176 13.65 2.32 6.49
CA ALA A 176 13.60 1.12 7.32
C ALA A 176 13.87 1.42 8.81
N GLU A 177 14.49 2.57 9.11
CA GLU A 177 14.71 3.03 10.48
C GLU A 177 13.50 3.80 11.02
N TRP A 178 12.70 4.42 10.14
CA TRP A 178 11.60 5.30 10.53
C TRP A 178 10.22 4.61 10.57
N ILE A 179 9.93 3.65 9.67
CA ILE A 179 8.64 2.95 9.70
C ILE A 179 8.63 1.90 10.81
N ASN A 180 8.00 2.30 11.92
CA ASN A 180 7.45 1.36 12.87
C ASN A 180 6.38 0.51 12.17
N GLY A 181 6.65 -0.79 11.96
CA GLY A 181 5.72 -1.72 11.32
C GLY A 181 4.35 -1.77 11.98
N HIS A 182 4.28 -1.63 13.31
CA HIS A 182 2.99 -1.52 14.03
C HIS A 182 2.21 -0.28 13.62
N LYS A 183 2.89 0.87 13.45
CA LYS A 183 2.23 2.09 12.98
C LYS A 183 1.68 1.93 11.56
N LEU A 184 2.45 1.28 10.67
CA LEU A 184 1.99 0.96 9.31
C LEU A 184 0.73 0.07 9.36
N ALA A 185 0.77 -1.02 10.12
CA ALA A 185 -0.35 -1.95 10.26
C ALA A 185 -1.59 -1.29 10.87
N ALA A 186 -1.42 -0.48 11.93
CA ALA A 186 -2.51 0.23 12.61
C ALA A 186 -3.19 1.27 11.70
N VAL A 187 -2.42 2.03 10.92
CA VAL A 187 -2.98 2.99 9.94
C VAL A 187 -3.67 2.25 8.79
N ALA A 188 -3.05 1.18 8.28
CA ALA A 188 -3.64 0.37 7.22
C ALA A 188 -4.96 -0.29 7.67
N ARG A 189 -5.03 -0.74 8.93
CA ARG A 189 -6.25 -1.25 9.56
C ARG A 189 -7.34 -0.19 9.63
N ALA A 190 -7.02 1.04 10.03
CA ALA A 190 -7.97 2.14 10.06
C ALA A 190 -8.54 2.47 8.66
N ILE A 191 -7.67 2.50 7.64
CA ILE A 191 -8.08 2.70 6.24
C ILE A 191 -8.98 1.57 5.76
N GLN A 192 -8.66 0.32 6.12
CA GLN A 192 -9.47 -0.85 5.81
C GLN A 192 -10.86 -0.74 6.43
N GLU A 193 -10.97 -0.40 7.72
CA GLU A 193 -12.26 -0.24 8.40
C GLU A 193 -13.10 0.87 7.79
N MET A 194 -12.48 2.01 7.47
CA MET A 194 -13.16 3.10 6.79
C MET A 194 -13.66 2.68 5.40
N ALA A 195 -12.82 2.02 4.60
CA ALA A 195 -13.18 1.56 3.27
C ALA A 195 -14.26 0.46 3.28
N ALA A 196 -14.31 -0.37 4.32
CA ALA A 196 -15.33 -1.40 4.49
C ALA A 196 -16.75 -0.82 4.63
N GLN A 197 -16.86 0.43 5.12
CA GLN A 197 -18.13 1.15 5.29
C GLN A 197 -18.58 1.88 4.01
N ARG A 198 -17.83 1.76 2.90
CA ARG A 198 -18.06 2.50 1.67
C ARG A 198 -18.46 1.60 0.51
N VAL A 199 -19.27 2.15 -0.39
CA VAL A 199 -19.72 1.49 -1.63
C VAL A 199 -19.40 2.35 -2.85
N LEU A 200 -19.23 1.69 -4.00
CA LEU A 200 -19.06 2.34 -5.28
C LEU A 200 -20.43 2.73 -5.87
N PRO A 201 -20.62 3.98 -6.34
CA PRO A 201 -21.93 4.55 -6.64
C PRO A 201 -22.68 3.86 -7.79
N ARG A 202 -22.00 3.46 -8.87
CA ARG A 202 -22.68 2.94 -10.09
C ARG A 202 -23.12 1.49 -10.01
N ASN A 203 -22.39 0.67 -9.25
CA ASN A 203 -22.60 -0.79 -9.19
C ASN A 203 -22.94 -1.29 -7.78
N THR A 204 -23.07 -0.36 -6.82
CA THR A 204 -23.32 -0.63 -5.38
C THR A 204 -22.44 -1.72 -4.77
N ARG A 205 -21.24 -1.92 -5.34
CA ARG A 205 -20.27 -2.89 -4.85
C ARG A 205 -19.49 -2.29 -3.68
N PRO A 206 -19.04 -3.10 -2.71
CA PRO A 206 -18.12 -2.64 -1.68
C PRO A 206 -16.88 -2.00 -2.31
N LEU A 207 -16.34 -0.96 -1.67
CA LEU A 207 -15.09 -0.33 -2.11
C LEU A 207 -13.90 -1.28 -1.90
N LEU A 208 -13.87 -1.97 -0.76
CA LEU A 208 -12.94 -3.07 -0.57
C LEU A 208 -13.33 -4.25 -1.46
N ARG A 209 -12.32 -4.87 -2.05
CA ARG A 209 -12.52 -6.03 -2.91
C ARG A 209 -12.69 -7.27 -2.04
N SER A 210 -13.34 -8.30 -2.56
CA SER A 210 -13.45 -9.60 -1.86
C SER A 210 -12.10 -10.28 -1.67
N ASP A 211 -11.09 -9.90 -2.44
CA ASP A 211 -9.71 -10.37 -2.34
C ASP A 211 -8.80 -9.44 -1.53
N THR A 212 -9.35 -8.46 -0.81
CA THR A 212 -8.57 -7.58 0.05
C THR A 212 -7.89 -8.36 1.18
N LEU A 213 -6.59 -8.09 1.39
CA LEU A 213 -5.84 -8.60 2.54
C LEU A 213 -6.44 -8.02 3.82
N LEU A 214 -6.69 -8.87 4.82
CA LEU A 214 -7.18 -8.44 6.13
C LEU A 214 -6.03 -8.33 7.12
N ILE A 215 -5.98 -7.21 7.84
CA ILE A 215 -5.04 -6.99 8.94
C ILE A 215 -5.74 -7.25 10.28
N GLU A 216 -5.15 -8.07 11.13
CA GLU A 216 -5.63 -8.46 12.46
C GLU A 216 -4.50 -8.32 13.50
N GLY A 217 -4.82 -8.38 14.79
CA GLY A 217 -3.82 -8.34 15.86
C GLY A 217 -3.23 -6.95 16.17
N VAL A 218 -3.85 -5.89 15.67
CA VAL A 218 -3.48 -4.50 15.96
C VAL A 218 -4.73 -3.62 16.03
N ASP A 219 -4.75 -2.69 16.99
CA ASP A 219 -5.80 -1.68 17.07
C ASP A 219 -5.68 -0.67 15.92
N ALA A 220 -6.82 -0.29 15.36
CA ALA A 220 -6.87 0.75 14.34
C ALA A 220 -6.33 2.07 14.90
N ALA A 221 -5.37 2.68 14.21
CA ALA A 221 -4.91 4.02 14.55
C ALA A 221 -5.99 5.06 14.22
N VAL A 222 -5.92 6.24 14.84
CA VAL A 222 -6.70 7.38 14.36
C VAL A 222 -6.13 7.79 13.01
N TRP A 223 -6.88 7.48 11.96
CA TRP A 223 -6.62 7.95 10.62
C TRP A 223 -7.86 8.62 10.09
N ARG A 224 -7.69 9.84 9.60
CA ARG A 224 -8.62 10.48 8.68
C ARG A 224 -7.91 10.45 7.34
N ALA A 225 -8.65 10.44 6.23
CA ALA A 225 -8.04 10.84 4.98
C ALA A 225 -7.38 12.19 5.27
N PRO A 226 -6.04 12.28 5.32
CA PRO A 226 -5.38 13.52 5.69
C PRO A 226 -5.94 14.55 4.75
N GLU A 227 -6.14 15.78 5.23
CA GLU A 227 -6.39 16.93 4.36
C GLU A 227 -5.49 16.76 3.14
N LEU A 228 -6.13 16.34 2.06
CA LEU A 228 -5.51 15.66 0.92
C LEU A 228 -4.24 16.43 0.59
N GLN A 229 -3.05 15.82 0.79
CA GLN A 229 -1.74 16.49 0.68
C GLN A 229 -1.88 17.63 -0.31
N GLU A 230 -1.72 18.88 0.10
CA GLU A 230 -2.25 20.11 -0.51
C GLU A 230 -2.39 20.11 -2.06
N HIS A 231 -1.49 19.42 -2.78
CA HIS A 231 -1.59 19.12 -4.22
C HIS A 231 -2.83 18.30 -4.67
N ILE A 232 -3.27 17.28 -3.93
CA ILE A 232 -4.51 16.55 -4.24
C ILE A 232 -5.73 17.43 -3.91
N HIS A 233 -5.69 18.19 -2.82
CA HIS A 233 -6.74 19.18 -2.53
C HIS A 233 -6.81 20.26 -3.62
N ARG A 234 -5.69 20.80 -4.11
CA ARG A 234 -5.64 21.71 -5.27
C ARG A 234 -6.16 21.06 -6.55
N ALA A 235 -5.80 19.80 -6.81
CA ALA A 235 -6.31 19.05 -7.97
C ALA A 235 -7.83 18.82 -7.87
N LEU A 236 -8.35 18.50 -6.69
CA LEU A 236 -9.78 18.33 -6.43
C LEU A 236 -10.55 19.67 -6.47
N SER A 237 -10.00 20.75 -5.91
CA SER A 237 -10.59 22.09 -5.96
C SER A 237 -10.64 22.65 -7.39
N SER A 238 -9.63 22.40 -8.21
CA SER A 238 -9.64 22.75 -9.64
C SER A 238 -10.54 21.85 -10.49
N PHE A 239 -10.79 20.60 -10.07
CA PHE A 239 -11.73 19.69 -10.72
C PHE A 239 -13.17 20.06 -10.39
N THR A 240 -13.50 20.23 -9.11
CA THR A 240 -14.84 20.60 -8.65
C THR A 240 -15.31 21.97 -9.15
N SER A 241 -14.41 22.92 -9.40
CA SER A 241 -14.76 24.22 -10.01
C SER A 241 -15.07 24.15 -11.51
N ARG A 242 -14.66 23.09 -12.20
CA ARG A 242 -14.93 22.86 -13.64
C ARG A 242 -16.24 22.12 -13.91
N TYR A 243 -16.81 21.49 -12.89
CA TYR A 243 -17.99 20.63 -12.99
C TYR A 243 -19.13 21.04 -12.05
N ARG A 244 -19.11 22.29 -11.56
CA ARG A 244 -20.29 23.01 -11.06
C ARG A 244 -20.86 23.87 -12.18
#